data_AF-A0A1J3JVB4-F1
#
_entry.id   AF-A0A1J3JVB4-F1
#
_cell.length_a   1.000
_cell.length_b   1.000
_cell.length_c   1.000
_cell.angle_alpha   90.00
_cell.angle_beta   90.00
_cell.angle_gamma   90.00
#
_symmetry.space_group_name_H-M   'P 1'
#
loop_
_entity.id
_entity.type
_entity.pdbx_description
1 polymer ?
#
loop_
_entity_poly.entity_id
_entity_poly.type
_entity_poly.pdbx_seq_one_letter_code
_entity_poly.pdbx_strand_id
1 'polypeptide(L)'
;YAGDVTYQTEFFLDKNKDYVIAEHQALLNASTCSFVANLFPPVSDDSKQSKFSSIGTRFKQQLVSLLEILNTTEPHYIRCIKPNNLLKPGIFENHNVLQQLRCGGVM
;
A
#
# COMPACT_ATOMS: atom_id res chain seq x y z
N TYR A 1 -0.24 13.19 13.75
CA TYR A 1 -1.45 13.65 13.01
C TYR A 1 -2.48 12.52 13.02
N ALA A 2 -3.77 12.87 13.01
CA ALA A 2 -4.98 12.03 13.14
C ALA A 2 -5.26 11.38 14.51
N GLY A 3 -4.27 11.32 15.42
CA GLY A 3 -4.41 10.76 16.76
C GLY A 3 -3.34 9.71 17.02
N ASP A 4 -3.41 9.05 18.18
CA ASP A 4 -2.48 7.99 18.53
C ASP A 4 -2.84 6.68 17.82
N VAL A 5 -1.81 5.96 17.39
CA VAL A 5 -1.94 4.66 16.72
C VAL A 5 -0.94 3.70 17.34
N THR A 6 -1.44 2.60 17.89
CA THR A 6 -0.62 1.52 18.44
C THR A 6 -0.37 0.48 17.35
N TYR A 7 0.90 0.17 17.09
CA TYR A 7 1.30 -0.87 16.14
C TYR A 7 1.62 -2.17 16.87
N GLN A 8 1.06 -3.28 16.40
CA GLN A 8 1.50 -4.62 16.79
C GLN A 8 2.64 -5.05 15.88
N THR A 9 3.82 -5.36 16.43
CA THR A 9 5.05 -5.64 15.67
C THR A 9 5.20 -7.10 15.26
N GLU A 10 4.29 -7.97 15.71
CA GLU A 10 4.30 -9.38 15.35
C GLU A 10 4.26 -9.58 13.82
N PHE A 11 5.11 -10.48 13.31
CA PHE A 11 5.28 -10.80 11.89
C PHE A 11 5.74 -9.63 10.99
N PHE A 12 6.24 -8.52 11.54
CA PHE A 12 6.74 -7.41 10.72
C PHE A 12 7.85 -7.84 9.75
N LEU A 13 8.76 -8.71 10.19
CA LEU A 13 9.84 -9.21 9.34
C LEU A 13 9.30 -10.09 8.22
N ASP A 14 8.39 -11.01 8.52
CA ASP A 14 7.80 -11.92 7.54
C ASP A 14 6.96 -11.15 6.51
N LYS A 15 6.15 -10.18 6.97
CA LYS A 15 5.40 -9.27 6.10
C LYS A 15 6.27 -8.36 5.25
N ASN A 16 7.53 -8.12 5.64
CA ASN A 16 8.43 -7.25 4.90
C ASN A 16 9.36 -8.01 3.94
N LYS A 17 9.50 -9.33 4.15
CA LYS A 17 10.22 -10.25 3.27
C LYS A 17 9.33 -10.62 2.09
N ASP A 18 9.54 -9.96 0.95
CA ASP A 18 8.92 -10.35 -0.31
C ASP A 18 9.87 -11.23 -1.11
N TYR A 19 9.97 -12.50 -0.71
CA TYR A 19 10.67 -13.52 -1.48
C TYR A 19 9.67 -14.52 -2.03
N VAL A 20 9.72 -14.74 -3.33
CA VAL A 20 9.06 -15.87 -3.98
C VAL A 20 10.06 -17.00 -4.02
N ILE A 21 9.66 -18.17 -3.52
CA ILE A 21 10.47 -19.39 -3.58
C ILE A 21 10.54 -19.81 -5.05
N ALA A 22 11.75 -19.93 -5.59
CA ALA A 22 11.97 -20.19 -7.02
C ALA A 22 11.27 -21.48 -7.48
N GLU A 23 11.24 -22.49 -6.62
CA GLU A 23 10.56 -23.77 -6.84
C GLU A 23 9.04 -23.59 -6.96
N HIS A 24 8.43 -22.71 -6.17
CA HIS A 24 6.99 -22.42 -6.27
C HIS A 24 6.67 -21.69 -7.56
N GLN A 25 7.53 -20.74 -7.98
CA GLN A 25 7.37 -20.03 -9.24
C GLN A 25 7.49 -20.98 -10.43
N ALA A 26 8.49 -21.87 -10.44
CA ALA A 26 8.68 -22.88 -11.48
C ALA A 26 7.48 -23.84 -11.57
N LEU A 27 6.97 -24.29 -10.42
CA LEU A 27 5.79 -25.16 -10.35
C LEU A 27 4.54 -24.50 -10.95
N LEU A 28 4.29 -23.24 -10.61
CA LEU A 28 3.12 -22.51 -11.10
C LEU A 28 3.26 -22.11 -12.58
N ASN A 29 4.48 -21.83 -13.03
CA ASN A 29 4.76 -21.59 -14.44
C ASN A 29 4.50 -22.83 -15.30
N ALA A 30 4.78 -24.03 -14.78
CA ALA A 30 4.54 -25.30 -15.47
C ALA A 30 3.05 -25.70 -15.56
N SER A 31 2.13 -24.84 -15.10
CA SER A 31 0.69 -25.08 -15.21
C SER A 31 0.24 -25.23 -16.67
N THR A 32 -0.67 -26.17 -16.93
CA THR A 32 -1.33 -26.31 -18.22
C THR A 32 -2.37 -25.22 -18.49
N CYS A 33 -2.78 -24.48 -17.45
CA CYS A 33 -3.65 -23.32 -17.58
C CYS A 33 -2.80 -22.10 -17.98
N SER A 34 -3.01 -21.59 -19.19
CA SER A 34 -2.26 -20.45 -19.73
C SER A 34 -2.34 -19.21 -18.83
N PHE A 35 -3.51 -18.95 -18.24
CA PHE A 35 -3.68 -17.85 -17.29
C PHE A 35 -2.74 -18.00 -16.08
N VAL A 36 -2.68 -19.20 -15.48
CA VAL A 36 -1.86 -19.46 -14.29
C VAL A 36 -0.37 -19.39 -14.64
N ALA A 37 0.06 -20.02 -15.74
CA ALA A 37 1.45 -19.99 -16.19
C ALA A 37 1.96 -18.55 -16.41
N ASN A 38 1.10 -17.69 -16.99
CA ASN A 38 1.44 -16.29 -17.29
C ASN A 38 1.52 -15.38 -16.05
N LEU A 39 0.94 -15.76 -14.92
CA LEU A 39 1.10 -15.01 -13.66
C LEU A 39 2.51 -15.17 -13.06
N PHE A 40 3.24 -16.22 -13.45
CA PHE A 40 4.54 -16.58 -12.89
C PHE A 40 5.57 -16.81 -14.00
N PRO A 41 5.94 -15.77 -14.78
CA PRO A 41 6.91 -15.94 -15.86
C PRO A 41 8.29 -16.34 -15.32
N PRO A 42 9.13 -17.03 -16.11
CA PRO A 42 10.49 -17.37 -15.69
C PRO A 42 11.31 -16.10 -15.44
N VAL A 43 12.16 -16.12 -14.42
CA VAL A 43 13.03 -14.99 -14.06
C VAL A 43 14.16 -14.86 -15.10
N SER A 44 14.40 -13.66 -15.61
CA SER A 44 15.51 -13.38 -16.53
C SER A 44 16.87 -13.54 -15.83
N ASP A 45 17.86 -14.12 -16.52
CA ASP A 45 19.21 -14.40 -15.97
C ASP A 45 19.97 -13.15 -15.48
N ASP A 46 19.57 -11.95 -15.93
CA ASP A 46 20.12 -10.65 -15.46
C ASP A 46 19.75 -10.31 -14.00
N SER A 47 18.82 -11.05 -13.40
CA SER A 47 18.37 -10.88 -12.02
C SER A 47 19.12 -11.75 -10.99
N LYS A 48 20.24 -12.37 -11.36
CA LYS A 48 21.11 -13.12 -10.43
C LYS A 48 21.70 -12.26 -9.31
N GLN A 49 21.60 -10.93 -9.42
CA GLN A 49 21.75 -9.98 -8.32
C GLN A 49 20.39 -9.41 -7.90
N SER A 50 19.44 -10.26 -7.52
CA SER A 50 18.21 -9.80 -6.87
C SER A 50 18.61 -9.23 -5.50
N LYS A 51 18.97 -7.95 -5.48
CA LYS A 51 19.14 -7.17 -4.27
C LYS A 51 17.85 -7.31 -3.51
N PHE A 52 17.89 -8.03 -2.40
CA PHE A 52 16.76 -8.18 -1.49
C PHE A 52 16.17 -6.80 -1.21
N SER A 53 15.05 -6.47 -1.85
CA SER A 53 14.33 -5.22 -1.65
C SER A 53 13.09 -5.54 -0.87
N SER A 54 13.06 -5.08 0.38
CA SER A 54 11.92 -5.24 1.26
C SER A 54 10.66 -4.57 0.72
N ILE A 55 9.49 -5.04 1.16
CA ILE A 55 8.20 -4.42 0.78
C ILE A 55 8.19 -2.95 1.15
N GLY A 56 8.69 -2.61 2.35
CA GLY A 56 8.79 -1.23 2.81
C GLY A 56 9.67 -0.36 1.90
N THR A 57 10.78 -0.89 1.40
CA THR A 57 11.66 -0.17 0.46
C THR A 57 10.96 0.10 -0.86
N ARG A 58 10.26 -0.90 -1.43
CA ARG A 58 9.53 -0.75 -2.69
C ARG A 58 8.37 0.24 -2.54
N PHE A 59 7.59 0.12 -1.46
CA PHE A 59 6.51 1.05 -1.16
C PHE A 59 7.01 2.49 -1.00
N LYS A 60 8.15 2.68 -0.31
CA LYS A 60 8.80 4.00 -0.20
C LYS A 60 9.17 4.56 -1.58
N GLN A 61 9.76 3.75 -2.46
CA GLN A 61 10.12 4.19 -3.82
C GLN A 61 8.89 4.58 -4.63
N GLN A 62 7.82 3.78 -4.57
CA GLN A 62 6.55 4.09 -5.23
C GLN A 62 5.95 5.40 -4.71
N LEU A 63 5.98 5.64 -3.39
CA LEU A 63 5.49 6.88 -2.80
C LEU A 63 6.32 8.09 -3.24
N VAL A 64 7.64 7.98 -3.28
CA VAL A 64 8.52 9.05 -3.76
C VAL A 64 8.22 9.37 -5.23
N SER A 65 8.13 8.35 -6.09
CA SER A 65 7.81 8.53 -7.50
C SER A 65 6.43 9.19 -7.72
N LEU A 66 5.43 8.80 -6.92
CA LEU A 66 4.12 9.45 -6.95
C LEU A 66 4.22 10.94 -6.58
N LEU A 67 4.95 11.26 -5.51
CA LEU A 67 5.12 12.65 -5.07
C LEU A 67 5.87 13.50 -6.10
N GLU A 68 6.89 12.93 -6.77
CA GLU A 68 7.59 13.59 -7.86
C GLU A 68 6.63 13.96 -9.00
N ILE A 69 5.77 13.03 -9.43
CA ILE A 69 4.77 13.29 -10.47
C ILE A 69 3.80 14.38 -10.02
N LEU A 70 3.23 14.28 -8.82
CA LEU A 70 2.28 15.29 -8.31
C LEU A 70 2.90 16.70 -8.25
N ASN A 71 4.18 16.80 -7.86
CA ASN A 71 4.91 18.06 -7.79
C ASN A 71 5.15 18.71 -9.17
N THR A 72 4.95 17.99 -10.28
CA THR A 72 5.03 18.55 -11.64
C THR A 72 3.70 19.14 -12.12
N THR A 73 2.63 19.02 -11.32
CA THR A 73 1.26 19.44 -11.68
C THR A 73 0.74 20.57 -10.80
N GLU A 74 -0.36 21.21 -11.21
CA GLU A 74 -1.10 22.14 -10.36
C GLU A 74 -2.08 21.36 -9.46
N PRO A 75 -1.95 21.42 -8.12
CA PRO A 75 -2.76 20.59 -7.24
C PRO A 75 -4.12 21.21 -6.93
N HIS A 76 -5.17 20.39 -6.99
CA HIS A 76 -6.50 20.71 -6.49
C HIS A 76 -6.89 19.73 -5.38
N TYR A 77 -7.35 20.24 -4.24
CA TYR A 77 -7.56 19.43 -3.04
C TYR A 77 -9.05 19.24 -2.72
N ILE A 78 -9.44 17.98 -2.49
CA ILE A 78 -10.75 17.61 -1.95
C ILE A 78 -10.54 16.98 -0.57
N ARG A 79 -11.25 17.48 0.45
CA ARG A 79 -11.22 16.94 1.81
C ARG A 79 -12.55 16.29 2.14
N CYS A 80 -12.54 14.97 2.26
CA CYS A 80 -13.71 14.18 2.63
C CYS A 80 -13.80 14.06 4.16
N ILE A 81 -15.02 14.13 4.70
CA ILE A 81 -15.30 13.98 6.14
C ILE A 81 -16.20 12.78 6.35
N LYS A 82 -15.81 11.87 7.25
CA LYS A 82 -16.67 10.77 7.69
C LYS A 82 -17.64 11.28 8.75
N PRO A 83 -18.97 11.30 8.49
CA PRO A 83 -19.92 11.93 9.39
C PRO A 83 -20.25 11.07 10.63
N ASN A 84 -20.13 9.74 10.52
CA ASN A 84 -20.33 8.80 11.62
C ASN A 84 -19.63 7.46 11.35
N ASN A 85 -19.39 6.67 12.40
CA ASN A 85 -18.79 5.34 12.30
C ASN A 85 -19.81 4.21 12.03
N LEU A 86 -21.10 4.50 12.09
CA LEU A 86 -22.18 3.52 11.91
C LEU A 86 -22.51 3.21 10.45
N LEU A 87 -21.87 3.91 9.50
CA LEU A 87 -22.14 3.80 8.06
C LEU A 87 -23.60 4.13 7.70
N LYS A 88 -24.23 5.04 8.46
CA LYS A 88 -25.64 5.40 8.26
C LYS A 88 -25.78 6.81 7.68
N PRO A 89 -26.73 7.03 6.76
CA PRO A 89 -27.05 8.38 6.31
C PRO A 89 -27.72 9.19 7.44
N GLY A 90 -27.61 10.52 7.38
CA GLY A 90 -28.30 11.44 8.28
C GLY A 90 -27.79 11.51 9.73
N ILE A 91 -26.80 10.69 10.10
CA ILE A 91 -26.16 10.74 11.43
C ILE A 91 -24.88 11.57 11.33
N PHE A 92 -24.76 12.58 12.20
CA PHE A 92 -23.61 13.47 12.26
C PHE A 92 -23.01 13.50 13.67
N GLU A 93 -21.79 13.00 13.82
CA GLU A 93 -21.07 12.92 15.09
C GLU A 93 -20.12 14.12 15.23
N ASN A 94 -20.62 15.20 15.84
CA ASN A 94 -19.90 16.47 16.01
C ASN A 94 -18.46 16.31 16.48
N HIS A 95 -18.22 15.46 17.48
CA HIS A 95 -16.89 15.26 18.06
C HIS A 95 -15.90 14.66 17.04
N ASN A 96 -16.33 13.60 16.34
CA ASN A 96 -15.51 12.92 15.34
C ASN A 96 -15.24 13.81 14.12
N VAL A 97 -16.23 14.58 13.69
CA VAL A 97 -16.07 15.54 12.60
C VAL A 97 -15.12 16.68 13.00
N LEU A 98 -15.28 17.23 14.20
CA LEU A 98 -14.40 18.29 14.70
C LEU A 98 -12.93 17.82 14.80
N GLN A 99 -12.72 16.59 15.27
CA GLN A 99 -11.37 16.00 15.29
C GLN A 99 -10.79 15.86 13.88
N GLN A 100 -11.58 15.42 12.90
CA GLN A 100 -11.14 15.33 11.50
C GLN A 100 -10.80 16.71 10.92
N LEU A 101 -11.58 17.76 11.22
CA LEU A 101 -11.29 19.12 10.76
C LEU A 101 -9.97 19.68 11.32
N ARG A 102 -9.73 19.47 12.62
CA ARG A 102 -8.47 19.83 13.29
C ARG A 102 -7.29 19.06 12.73
N CYS A 103 -7.43 17.74 12.54
CA CYS A 103 -6.36 16.91 12.02
C CYS A 103 -6.10 17.17 10.52
N GLY A 104 -7.14 17.45 9.74
CA GLY A 104 -7.07 17.67 8.29
C GLY A 104 -6.57 19.06 7.89
N GLY A 105 -6.17 19.91 8.84
CA GLY A 105 -5.68 21.27 8.58
C GLY A 105 -6.74 22.16 7.92
N VAL A 106 -8.00 21.98 8.29
CA VAL A 106 -9.13 22.85 7.91
C VAL A 106 -9.35 23.94 8.95
N MET A 107 -9.05 23.65 10.21
CA MET A 107 -9.23 24.52 11.38
C MET A 107 -7.94 24.62 12.19
#